data_AF-A0AAV7JQI9-F1
#
_entry.id   AF-A0AAV7JQI9-F1
#
_cell.length_a   1.000
_cell.length_b   1.000
_cell.length_c   1.000
_cell.angle_alpha   90.00
_cell.angle_beta   90.00
_cell.angle_gamma   90.00
#
_symmetry.space_group_name_H-M   'P 1'
#
loop_
_entity.id
_entity.type
_entity.pdbx_description
1 polymer ?
#
loop_
_entity_poly.entity_id
_entity_poly.type
_entity_poly.pdbx_seq_one_letter_code
_entity_poly.pdbx_strand_id
1 'polypeptide(L)'
;MAIKNKLEVFEHFLVLDHSDLPPDRVTLSIDSMDAFDNQLYIGTNEGMLLLYKIEDLKGRTTTKSLLDHVGNQGDNRQFKVQLLHKNYFDIQQPKQKGASGRGHVTHIKVSPQINRAFVVIESHLLVVHSQNLELRDLGHPLIKNVLSFCINEQSYQTPLEICIGHKNCISLYSFSLHPDQLQNTRDIALNNENPQSIALDATTICAALVSPDMKSGRYSLIQTLPNPAHIQELCAIPKEVSYPFVKRARNGNFFFNVGLCQFTSTVGESKHVPILWERNVKSSIFIFPYLVSANSSQVSVYSMLNQQEKQDFKFKDHRAICTSRRGDEIRLLLASEKAVFCLKSTGLQYQVEYLLDSRQIDEALQLAKVEHAFLKSRSTQATADSYLVKVKQRVGLLYLQTGDYQSACQQILDGQMDPRELISLIPRLLLEGSNYEMVHKDCEIVRERMNQETDPEKIINFKNFLITYLDTVRTESVASNLKEEIDTAMLGLLAQLHSKDLIPLIETRTTINYGAGVTILTEECCFYALGIFYSFNREIEKAIETWIKIENGHTQDATFPGFGFLMEYLSNLGYHELVMKYAKWALDRDEQKGVCIFTKRPSDEIQSEIISFENILKLLNDYPFAKKAYLR
;
A
#
# COMPACT_ATOMS: atom_id res chain seq x y z
N MET A 1 21.95 14.57 7.97
CA MET A 1 20.49 14.37 7.88
C MET A 1 19.96 15.36 6.85
N ALA A 2 19.86 14.95 5.58
CA ALA A 2 19.33 15.83 4.54
C ALA A 2 17.85 16.08 4.82
N ILE A 3 17.43 17.35 4.75
CA ILE A 3 16.02 17.74 4.77
C ILE A 3 15.36 16.97 3.61
N LYS A 4 14.62 15.90 3.90
CA LYS A 4 13.83 15.23 2.87
C LYS A 4 12.76 16.23 2.44
N ASN A 5 12.86 16.69 1.18
CA ASN A 5 11.85 17.52 0.55
C ASN A 5 10.48 16.84 0.71
N LYS A 6 9.44 17.64 1.00
CA LYS A 6 8.04 17.20 1.07
C LYS A 6 7.73 16.40 -0.20
N LEU A 7 7.17 15.18 -0.06
CA LEU A 7 6.78 14.35 -1.19
C LEU A 7 5.78 15.11 -2.08
N GLU A 8 6.16 15.31 -3.34
CA GLU A 8 5.23 15.79 -4.36
C GLU A 8 4.49 14.59 -4.95
N VAL A 9 3.17 14.54 -4.74
CA VAL A 9 2.29 13.53 -5.34
C VAL A 9 2.18 13.74 -6.85
N PHE A 10 2.18 15.01 -7.27
CA PHE A 10 2.18 15.43 -8.66
C PHE A 10 3.31 16.42 -8.93
N GLU A 11 4.17 16.05 -9.88
CA GLU A 11 5.11 16.99 -10.50
C GLU A 11 4.36 17.79 -11.57
N HIS A 12 4.62 19.10 -11.68
CA HIS A 12 3.94 19.96 -12.64
C HIS A 12 4.91 20.45 -13.73
N PHE A 13 4.49 20.37 -14.98
CA PHE A 13 5.30 20.73 -16.14
C PHE A 13 4.52 21.66 -17.07
N LEU A 14 5.16 22.69 -17.58
CA LEU A 14 4.58 23.56 -18.62
C LEU A 14 4.45 22.76 -19.93
N VAL A 15 3.26 22.75 -20.51
CA VAL A 15 2.96 22.07 -21.79
C VAL A 15 2.83 23.08 -22.91
N LEU A 16 2.05 24.12 -22.67
CA LEU A 16 1.75 25.17 -23.64
C LEU A 16 1.83 26.50 -22.91
N ASP A 17 2.47 27.49 -23.53
CA ASP A 17 2.53 28.84 -23.01
C ASP A 17 1.84 29.87 -23.93
N HIS A 18 1.90 31.13 -23.55
CA HIS A 18 1.26 32.20 -24.32
C HIS A 18 1.88 32.39 -25.71
N SER A 19 3.14 32.04 -25.91
CA SER A 19 3.83 32.18 -27.21
C SER A 19 3.40 31.12 -28.22
N ASP A 20 2.90 29.98 -27.73
CA ASP A 20 2.30 28.93 -28.56
C ASP A 20 0.89 29.27 -29.04
N LEU A 21 0.22 30.23 -28.38
CA LEU A 21 -1.07 30.73 -28.82
C LEU A 21 -0.92 31.60 -30.09
N PRO A 22 -1.93 31.64 -30.98
CA PRO A 22 -1.86 32.44 -32.20
C PRO A 22 -1.42 33.90 -31.93
N PRO A 23 -0.26 34.34 -32.46
CA PRO A 23 0.39 35.59 -32.07
C PRO A 23 -0.39 36.84 -32.53
N ASP A 24 -1.26 36.68 -33.53
CA ASP A 24 -2.04 37.77 -34.13
C ASP A 24 -3.11 38.36 -33.19
N ARG A 25 -3.29 37.79 -31.97
CA ARG A 25 -4.36 38.17 -31.03
C ARG A 25 -3.87 38.28 -29.58
N VAL A 26 -3.38 39.47 -29.21
CA VAL A 26 -2.82 39.78 -27.88
C VAL A 26 -3.83 39.59 -26.72
N THR A 27 -5.13 39.62 -26.99
CA THR A 27 -6.23 39.47 -26.02
C THR A 27 -6.72 38.04 -25.84
N LEU A 28 -6.08 37.06 -26.49
CA LEU A 28 -6.55 35.69 -26.48
C LEU A 28 -6.33 35.03 -25.12
N SER A 29 -7.41 34.48 -24.55
CA SER A 29 -7.37 33.67 -23.34
C SER A 29 -7.99 32.30 -23.53
N ILE A 30 -7.50 31.33 -22.77
CA ILE A 30 -8.07 29.99 -22.64
C ILE A 30 -9.27 30.07 -21.71
N ASP A 31 -10.44 29.62 -22.18
CA ASP A 31 -11.67 29.58 -21.40
C ASP A 31 -12.13 28.14 -21.11
N SER A 32 -11.86 27.21 -22.02
CA SER A 32 -12.16 25.79 -21.85
C SER A 32 -11.08 24.90 -22.45
N MET A 33 -10.99 23.67 -21.96
CA MET A 33 -10.00 22.70 -22.39
C MET A 33 -10.56 21.29 -22.27
N ASP A 34 -10.23 20.45 -23.25
CA ASP A 34 -10.34 19.00 -23.13
C ASP A 34 -9.16 18.33 -23.83
N ALA A 35 -8.91 17.06 -23.52
CA ALA A 35 -7.77 16.35 -24.09
C ALA A 35 -8.04 14.85 -24.22
N PHE A 36 -7.45 14.26 -25.27
CA PHE A 36 -7.49 12.83 -25.47
C PHE A 36 -6.18 12.36 -26.10
N ASP A 37 -5.62 11.26 -25.59
CA ASP A 37 -4.31 10.75 -25.99
C ASP A 37 -3.25 11.88 -25.97
N ASN A 38 -2.65 12.20 -27.13
CA ASN A 38 -1.68 13.27 -27.31
C ASN A 38 -2.28 14.52 -27.95
N GLN A 39 -3.61 14.65 -27.97
CA GLN A 39 -4.31 15.79 -28.55
C GLN A 39 -4.90 16.68 -27.46
N LEU A 40 -4.66 17.97 -27.58
CA LEU A 40 -5.14 19.01 -26.68
C LEU A 40 -6.05 19.96 -27.43
N TYR A 41 -7.26 20.14 -26.93
CA TYR A 41 -8.30 20.97 -27.49
C TYR A 41 -8.49 22.18 -26.59
N ILE A 42 -8.29 23.37 -27.13
CA ILE A 42 -8.40 24.63 -26.41
C ILE A 42 -9.52 25.46 -27.00
N GLY A 43 -10.45 25.87 -26.13
CA GLY A 43 -11.49 26.84 -26.42
C GLY A 43 -11.11 28.19 -25.85
N THR A 44 -11.34 29.23 -26.63
CA THR A 44 -10.90 30.59 -26.28
C THR A 44 -12.05 31.55 -26.01
N ASN A 45 -11.74 32.67 -25.38
CA ASN A 45 -12.66 33.79 -25.18
C ASN A 45 -13.14 34.45 -26.48
N GLU A 46 -12.50 34.16 -27.60
CA GLU A 46 -12.84 34.70 -28.91
C GLU A 46 -13.40 33.62 -29.86
N GLY A 47 -13.95 32.53 -29.35
CA GLY A 47 -14.72 31.60 -30.21
C GLY A 47 -13.86 30.73 -31.11
N MET A 48 -12.54 30.77 -30.92
CA MET A 48 -11.62 29.88 -31.60
C MET A 48 -11.50 28.56 -30.85
N LEU A 49 -11.51 27.48 -31.63
CA LEU A 49 -11.13 26.15 -31.22
C LEU A 49 -9.77 25.82 -31.81
N LEU A 50 -8.82 25.44 -30.96
CA LEU A 50 -7.44 25.12 -31.32
C LEU A 50 -7.16 23.66 -30.99
N LEU A 51 -6.53 22.93 -31.92
CA LEU A 51 -6.11 21.56 -31.73
C LEU A 51 -4.59 21.48 -31.79
N TYR A 52 -3.98 21.05 -30.68
CA TYR A 52 -2.55 20.83 -30.56
C TYR A 52 -2.24 19.35 -30.45
N LYS A 53 -1.09 18.96 -30.99
CA LYS A 53 -0.41 17.69 -30.67
C LYS A 53 0.61 17.93 -29.57
N ILE A 54 0.58 17.10 -28.53
CA ILE A 54 1.54 17.11 -27.42
C ILE A 54 2.48 15.92 -27.58
N GLU A 55 3.79 16.17 -27.65
CA GLU A 55 4.83 15.15 -27.64
C GLU A 55 5.68 15.27 -26.37
N ASP A 56 5.83 14.16 -25.64
CA ASP A 56 6.68 14.07 -24.44
C ASP A 56 8.13 13.79 -24.88
N LEU A 57 9.00 14.80 -24.76
CA LEU A 57 10.42 14.70 -25.05
C LEU A 57 11.15 14.25 -23.79
N LYS A 58 11.58 12.99 -23.76
CA LYS A 58 12.47 12.47 -22.70
C LYS A 58 13.90 12.98 -22.95
N GLY A 59 14.39 13.95 -22.19
CA GLY A 59 15.74 14.50 -22.35
C GLY A 59 16.39 15.01 -21.05
N ARG A 60 17.63 14.63 -20.78
CA ARG A 60 18.45 15.17 -19.67
C ARG A 60 18.94 16.59 -20.02
N THR A 61 18.21 17.65 -19.68
CA THR A 61 18.73 19.04 -19.63
C THR A 61 17.86 19.97 -18.78
N THR A 62 18.51 20.85 -18.02
CA THR A 62 18.00 21.69 -16.92
C THR A 62 16.93 22.73 -17.26
N THR A 63 15.79 22.60 -16.57
CA THR A 63 14.88 23.63 -15.99
C THR A 63 14.27 24.75 -16.85
N LYS A 64 12.94 24.82 -16.81
CA LYS A 64 12.15 25.93 -16.23
C LYS A 64 11.00 25.35 -15.40
N SER A 65 11.27 25.09 -14.13
CA SER A 65 10.27 24.78 -13.09
C SER A 65 9.70 26.10 -12.55
N LEU A 66 8.44 26.14 -12.11
CA LEU A 66 7.84 27.32 -11.45
C LEU A 66 8.48 27.62 -10.07
N LEU A 67 9.41 26.79 -9.62
CA LEU A 67 10.20 26.95 -8.41
C LEU A 67 11.67 27.18 -8.79
N ASP A 68 12.05 28.43 -9.05
CA ASP A 68 13.44 28.82 -8.90
C ASP A 68 13.81 28.67 -7.42
N HIS A 69 14.83 27.84 -7.16
CA HIS A 69 15.40 27.44 -5.87
C HIS A 69 14.91 26.13 -5.22
N VAL A 70 15.02 24.98 -5.90
CA VAL A 70 15.52 23.75 -5.23
C VAL A 70 16.21 22.87 -6.27
N GLY A 71 17.48 22.55 -6.03
CA GLY A 71 18.20 21.53 -6.80
C GLY A 71 17.67 20.13 -6.50
N ASN A 72 16.55 19.76 -7.12
CA ASN A 72 16.12 18.37 -7.22
C ASN A 72 16.63 17.79 -8.54
N GLN A 73 17.26 16.61 -8.49
CA GLN A 73 17.45 15.76 -9.66
C GLN A 73 16.08 15.21 -10.10
N GLY A 74 15.23 16.07 -10.64
CA GLY A 74 13.92 15.71 -11.20
C GLY A 74 14.04 15.23 -12.65
N ASP A 75 13.06 14.45 -13.08
CA ASP A 75 12.85 14.05 -14.48
C ASP A 75 12.65 15.31 -15.33
N ASN A 76 13.68 15.77 -16.07
CA ASN A 76 13.60 16.94 -16.95
C ASN A 76 12.73 16.60 -18.18
N ARG A 77 11.42 16.59 -17.99
CA ARG A 77 10.48 16.43 -19.10
C ARG A 77 10.22 17.78 -19.75
N GLN A 78 10.32 17.79 -21.07
CA GLN A 78 9.88 18.89 -21.90
C GLN A 78 8.76 18.40 -22.81
N PHE A 79 7.75 19.24 -22.97
CA PHE A 79 6.69 18.99 -23.93
C PHE A 79 6.96 19.80 -25.18
N LYS A 80 6.85 19.14 -26.34
CA LYS A 80 6.77 19.83 -27.62
C LYS A 80 5.31 19.89 -28.02
N VAL A 81 4.82 21.09 -28.27
CA VAL A 81 3.48 21.32 -28.79
C VAL A 81 3.53 21.75 -30.24
N GLN A 82 2.58 21.24 -31.03
CA GLN A 82 2.40 21.63 -32.41
C GLN A 82 0.92 21.93 -32.66
N LEU A 83 0.62 23.15 -33.09
CA LEU A 83 -0.73 23.50 -33.56
C LEU A 83 -1.03 22.74 -34.86
N LEU A 84 -2.03 21.87 -34.83
CA LEU A 84 -2.47 21.10 -35.99
C LEU A 84 -3.55 21.83 -36.76
N HIS A 85 -4.59 22.27 -36.06
CA HIS A 85 -5.76 22.90 -36.65
C HIS A 85 -6.26 24.05 -35.78
N LYS A 86 -6.81 25.07 -36.44
CA LYS A 86 -7.54 26.17 -35.80
C LYS A 86 -8.81 26.41 -36.57
N ASN A 87 -9.93 26.56 -35.88
CA ASN A 87 -11.18 26.98 -36.49
C ASN A 87 -11.85 28.07 -35.65
N TYR A 88 -12.49 29.03 -36.31
CA TYR A 88 -13.23 30.12 -35.68
C TYR A 88 -14.70 29.96 -36.06
N PHE A 89 -15.56 29.94 -35.05
CA PHE A 89 -16.99 29.81 -35.24
C PHE A 89 -17.65 31.15 -34.94
N ASP A 90 -18.12 31.83 -35.99
CA ASP A 90 -18.99 33.00 -35.82
C ASP A 90 -20.44 32.53 -35.78
N ILE A 91 -21.09 32.70 -34.63
CA ILE A 91 -22.52 32.37 -34.48
C ILE A 91 -23.40 33.57 -34.90
N GLN A 92 -22.80 34.73 -35.20
CA GLN A 92 -23.55 35.83 -35.79
C GLN A 92 -23.82 35.55 -37.28
N GLN A 93 -25.10 35.43 -37.64
CA GLN A 93 -25.51 35.62 -39.03
C GLN A 93 -24.99 36.98 -39.53
N PRO A 94 -24.62 37.11 -40.82
CA PRO A 94 -23.96 38.32 -41.30
C PRO A 94 -24.98 39.47 -41.30
N LYS A 95 -24.85 40.38 -40.33
CA LYS A 95 -25.23 41.82 -40.32
C LYS A 95 -25.59 42.25 -38.89
N GLN A 96 -24.71 43.01 -38.24
CA GLN A 96 -24.90 44.45 -37.99
C GLN A 96 -23.53 45.07 -37.66
N LYS A 97 -23.12 46.08 -38.42
CA LYS A 97 -21.91 46.86 -38.13
C LYS A 97 -22.13 47.57 -36.78
N GLY A 98 -21.41 47.15 -35.73
CA GLY A 98 -21.32 47.92 -34.49
C GLY A 98 -21.16 47.17 -33.16
N ALA A 99 -21.30 45.84 -33.11
CA ALA A 99 -21.15 45.08 -31.86
C ALA A 99 -20.02 44.05 -31.97
N SER A 100 -18.84 44.41 -31.46
CA SER A 100 -17.62 43.57 -31.43
C SER A 100 -17.66 42.49 -30.34
N GLY A 101 -18.78 41.79 -30.18
CA GLY A 101 -18.89 40.65 -29.27
C GLY A 101 -18.44 39.37 -29.97
N ARG A 102 -17.23 38.89 -29.69
CA ARG A 102 -16.73 37.58 -30.14
C ARG A 102 -17.22 36.53 -29.13
N GLY A 103 -17.83 35.45 -29.59
CA GLY A 103 -18.45 34.46 -28.69
C GLY A 103 -17.45 33.58 -27.96
N HIS A 104 -17.71 33.21 -26.70
CA HIS A 104 -16.79 32.41 -25.87
C HIS A 104 -17.02 30.91 -26.04
N VAL A 105 -15.94 30.12 -26.11
CA VAL A 105 -16.02 28.65 -26.04
C VAL A 105 -16.04 28.19 -24.58
N THR A 106 -17.24 27.89 -24.05
CA THR A 106 -17.43 27.62 -22.62
C THR A 106 -17.23 26.16 -22.24
N HIS A 107 -17.54 25.23 -23.14
CA HIS A 107 -17.39 23.79 -22.90
C HIS A 107 -16.87 23.07 -24.14
N ILE A 108 -15.99 22.10 -23.90
CA ILE A 108 -15.51 21.16 -24.91
C ILE A 108 -15.60 19.77 -24.29
N LYS A 109 -16.17 18.82 -25.03
CA LYS A 109 -15.96 17.39 -24.78
C LYS A 109 -15.62 16.67 -26.06
N VAL A 110 -14.53 15.93 -26.05
CA VAL A 110 -14.03 15.20 -27.21
C VAL A 110 -14.30 13.71 -27.03
N SER A 111 -14.90 13.09 -28.04
CA SER A 111 -15.01 11.65 -28.16
C SER A 111 -14.34 11.21 -29.46
N PRO A 112 -13.01 10.98 -29.45
CA PRO A 112 -12.30 10.62 -30.66
C PRO A 112 -12.54 9.17 -31.11
N GLN A 113 -13.13 8.30 -30.26
CA GLN A 113 -13.59 6.98 -30.71
C GLN A 113 -14.65 7.09 -31.83
N ILE A 114 -15.43 8.17 -31.80
CA ILE A 114 -16.42 8.50 -32.85
C ILE A 114 -15.95 9.65 -33.74
N ASN A 115 -14.69 10.08 -33.62
CA ASN A 115 -14.12 11.23 -34.33
C ASN A 115 -14.96 12.53 -34.23
N ARG A 116 -15.57 12.80 -33.07
CA ARG A 116 -16.38 14.00 -32.84
C ARG A 116 -15.96 14.75 -31.59
N ALA A 117 -16.06 16.07 -31.65
CA ALA A 117 -15.99 16.95 -30.49
C ALA A 117 -17.27 17.77 -30.41
N PHE A 118 -17.78 17.89 -29.18
CA PHE A 118 -18.98 18.63 -28.82
C PHE A 118 -18.53 19.91 -28.15
N VAL A 119 -18.94 21.05 -28.71
CA VAL A 119 -18.43 22.36 -28.33
C VAL A 119 -19.59 23.29 -28.06
N VAL A 120 -19.57 23.97 -26.92
CA VAL A 120 -20.58 24.98 -26.57
C VAL A 120 -19.99 26.36 -26.76
N ILE A 121 -20.62 27.17 -27.61
CA ILE A 121 -20.23 28.55 -27.90
C ILE A 121 -21.47 29.43 -27.73
N GLU A 122 -21.40 30.46 -26.86
CA GLU A 122 -22.53 31.34 -26.55
C GLU A 122 -23.86 30.59 -26.31
N SER A 123 -23.81 29.51 -25.51
CA SER A 123 -24.97 28.64 -25.22
C SER A 123 -25.56 27.86 -26.41
N HIS A 124 -24.81 27.71 -27.50
CA HIS A 124 -25.16 26.85 -28.64
C HIS A 124 -24.26 25.62 -28.68
N LEU A 125 -24.85 24.43 -28.81
CA LEU A 125 -24.08 23.19 -28.98
C LEU A 125 -23.77 22.97 -30.47
N LEU A 126 -22.49 22.88 -30.78
CA LEU A 126 -21.95 22.53 -32.10
C LEU A 126 -21.26 21.18 -32.02
N VAL A 127 -21.29 20.45 -33.13
CA VAL A 127 -20.54 19.21 -33.31
C VAL A 127 -19.53 19.40 -34.41
N VAL A 128 -18.27 19.13 -34.10
CA VAL A 128 -17.15 19.26 -35.02
C VAL A 128 -16.44 17.93 -35.15
N HIS A 129 -15.77 17.74 -36.27
CA HIS A 129 -14.90 16.57 -36.45
C HIS A 129 -13.64 16.73 -35.60
N SER A 130 -13.30 15.73 -34.79
CA SER A 130 -12.26 15.88 -33.75
C SER A 130 -10.86 16.10 -34.33
N GLN A 131 -10.57 15.60 -35.53
CA GLN A 131 -9.21 15.66 -36.08
C GLN A 131 -8.89 16.95 -36.84
N ASN A 132 -9.89 17.61 -37.44
CA ASN A 132 -9.70 18.78 -38.30
C ASN A 132 -10.57 19.98 -37.91
N LEU A 133 -11.41 19.83 -36.87
CA LEU A 133 -12.30 20.86 -36.32
C LEU A 133 -13.34 21.41 -37.30
N GLU A 134 -13.68 20.66 -38.36
CA GLU A 134 -14.74 21.05 -39.30
C GLU A 134 -16.13 20.86 -38.70
N LEU A 135 -17.03 21.82 -38.93
CA LEU A 135 -18.41 21.75 -38.46
C LEU A 135 -19.17 20.60 -39.16
N ARG A 136 -19.96 19.85 -38.39
CA ARG A 136 -20.84 18.81 -38.90
C ARG A 136 -22.30 19.25 -38.76
N ASP A 137 -23.06 19.04 -39.83
CA ASP A 137 -24.51 19.20 -39.79
C ASP A 137 -25.13 17.98 -39.11
N LEU A 138 -25.96 18.23 -38.12
CA LEU A 138 -26.63 17.20 -37.30
C LEU A 138 -28.00 16.80 -37.87
N GLY A 139 -28.41 17.36 -39.02
CA GLY A 139 -29.71 17.12 -39.62
C GLY A 139 -30.88 17.63 -38.78
N HIS A 140 -30.62 18.53 -37.83
CA HIS A 140 -31.59 19.11 -36.90
C HIS A 140 -31.25 20.58 -36.63
N PRO A 141 -32.23 21.45 -36.32
CA PRO A 141 -31.98 22.80 -35.80
C PRO A 141 -30.92 22.84 -34.71
N LEU A 142 -30.05 23.85 -34.80
CA LEU A 142 -29.01 24.15 -33.82
C LEU A 142 -29.58 24.19 -32.39
N ILE A 143 -29.01 23.40 -31.50
CA ILE A 143 -29.43 23.35 -30.09
C ILE A 143 -28.96 24.63 -29.39
N LYS A 144 -29.91 25.40 -28.86
CA LYS A 144 -29.69 26.69 -28.21
C LYS A 144 -29.96 26.61 -26.70
N ASN A 145 -29.57 27.67 -25.99
CA ASN A 145 -29.82 27.83 -24.55
C ASN A 145 -29.25 26.68 -23.70
N VAL A 146 -28.05 26.22 -24.07
CA VAL A 146 -27.30 25.23 -23.31
C VAL A 146 -26.67 25.92 -22.10
N LEU A 147 -27.06 25.48 -20.91
CA LEU A 147 -26.52 25.96 -19.62
C LEU A 147 -25.42 25.05 -19.08
N SER A 148 -25.61 23.75 -19.24
CA SER A 148 -24.63 22.73 -18.84
C SER A 148 -24.72 21.53 -19.79
N PHE A 149 -23.64 20.76 -19.86
CA PHE A 149 -23.51 19.69 -20.83
C PHE A 149 -22.55 18.61 -20.31
N CYS A 150 -22.93 17.34 -20.47
CA CYS A 150 -22.04 16.21 -20.24
C CYS A 150 -22.35 15.04 -21.18
N ILE A 151 -21.37 14.16 -21.34
CA ILE A 151 -21.45 12.93 -22.14
C ILE A 151 -21.44 11.75 -21.17
N ASN A 152 -22.14 10.66 -21.51
CA ASN A 152 -22.03 9.41 -20.77
C ASN A 152 -20.63 8.80 -20.95
N GLU A 153 -19.77 8.94 -19.94
CA GLU A 153 -18.38 8.45 -19.96
C GLU A 153 -18.26 6.94 -19.62
N GLN A 154 -19.36 6.17 -19.56
CA GLN A 154 -19.33 4.71 -19.43
C GLN A 154 -18.95 4.02 -20.74
N SER A 155 -19.49 4.50 -21.87
CA SER A 155 -19.15 4.02 -23.20
C SER A 155 -19.04 5.21 -24.15
N TYR A 156 -17.89 5.34 -24.80
CA TYR A 156 -17.71 6.29 -25.90
C TYR A 156 -18.19 5.70 -27.25
N GLN A 157 -19.04 4.66 -27.19
CA GLN A 157 -19.59 3.97 -28.35
C GLN A 157 -20.91 4.60 -28.79
N THR A 158 -21.27 4.40 -30.06
CA THR A 158 -22.56 4.84 -30.58
C THR A 158 -23.66 3.80 -30.39
N PRO A 159 -24.91 4.20 -30.07
CA PRO A 159 -25.34 5.57 -29.83
C PRO A 159 -24.76 6.16 -28.55
N LEU A 160 -24.19 7.37 -28.64
CA LEU A 160 -23.57 8.06 -27.52
C LEU A 160 -24.63 8.90 -26.81
N GLU A 161 -24.82 8.65 -25.52
CA GLU A 161 -25.77 9.41 -24.72
C GLU A 161 -25.17 10.74 -24.27
N ILE A 162 -25.94 11.80 -24.50
CA ILE A 162 -25.57 13.17 -24.21
C ILE A 162 -26.65 13.78 -23.34
N CYS A 163 -26.24 14.43 -22.26
CA CYS A 163 -27.14 15.11 -21.34
C CYS A 163 -26.92 16.62 -21.47
N ILE A 164 -28.00 17.36 -21.75
CA ILE A 164 -27.97 18.81 -21.95
C ILE A 164 -28.91 19.46 -20.95
N GLY A 165 -28.36 20.39 -20.17
CA GLY A 165 -29.11 21.24 -19.28
C GLY A 165 -29.62 22.49 -20.00
N HIS A 166 -30.93 22.69 -19.97
CA HIS A 166 -31.63 23.87 -20.49
C HIS A 166 -32.31 24.63 -19.35
N LYS A 167 -32.91 25.78 -19.67
CA LYS A 167 -33.78 26.48 -18.73
C LYS A 167 -34.96 25.57 -18.33
N ASN A 168 -35.13 25.33 -17.03
CA ASN A 168 -36.21 24.52 -16.45
C ASN A 168 -36.30 23.05 -16.95
N CYS A 169 -35.29 22.53 -17.65
CA CYS A 169 -35.35 21.21 -18.28
C CYS A 169 -33.95 20.57 -18.40
N ILE A 170 -33.87 19.25 -18.31
CA ILE A 170 -32.73 18.47 -18.77
C ILE A 170 -33.19 17.58 -19.93
N SER A 171 -32.50 17.68 -21.05
CA SER A 171 -32.78 16.92 -22.27
C SER A 171 -31.69 15.87 -22.49
N LEU A 172 -32.11 14.63 -22.71
CA LEU A 172 -31.26 13.51 -23.10
C LEU A 172 -31.30 13.37 -24.61
N TYR A 173 -30.12 13.21 -25.18
CA TYR A 173 -29.93 13.01 -26.60
C TYR A 173 -29.13 11.74 -26.85
N SER A 174 -29.44 11.08 -27.96
CA SER A 174 -28.71 9.95 -28.50
C SER A 174 -28.00 10.40 -29.78
N PHE A 175 -26.67 10.31 -29.80
CA PHE A 175 -25.85 10.63 -30.95
C PHE A 175 -25.44 9.38 -31.72
N SER A 176 -25.84 9.33 -32.99
CA SER A 176 -25.44 8.30 -33.95
C SER A 176 -24.37 8.87 -34.88
N LEU A 177 -23.34 8.07 -35.21
CA LEU A 177 -22.23 8.49 -36.09
C LEU A 177 -22.57 8.36 -37.58
N HIS A 178 -23.45 7.42 -37.93
CA HIS A 178 -23.80 7.11 -39.32
C HIS A 178 -25.32 6.95 -39.48
N PRO A 179 -26.05 8.01 -39.91
CA PRO A 179 -25.59 9.38 -40.18
C PRO A 179 -25.25 10.13 -38.88
N ASP A 180 -24.41 11.19 -38.96
CA ASP A 180 -24.18 12.14 -37.86
C ASP A 180 -25.53 12.77 -37.47
N GLN A 181 -26.16 12.18 -36.46
CA GLN A 181 -27.53 12.54 -36.10
C GLN A 181 -27.66 12.59 -34.59
N LEU A 182 -28.22 13.69 -34.11
CA LEU A 182 -28.49 13.90 -32.70
C LEU A 182 -30.01 13.89 -32.48
N GLN A 183 -30.50 12.83 -31.84
CA GLN A 183 -31.92 12.64 -31.59
C GLN A 183 -32.24 12.90 -30.12
N ASN A 184 -33.22 13.77 -29.83
CA ASN A 184 -33.75 13.90 -28.47
C ASN A 184 -34.49 12.62 -28.10
N THR A 185 -34.06 11.98 -27.02
CA THR A 185 -34.67 10.75 -26.50
C THR A 185 -35.63 11.04 -25.36
N ARG A 186 -35.39 12.10 -24.56
CA ARG A 186 -36.21 12.44 -23.40
C ARG A 186 -35.98 13.85 -22.90
N ASP A 187 -37.06 14.51 -22.48
CA ASP A 187 -37.02 15.76 -21.73
C ASP A 187 -37.51 15.56 -20.28
N ILE A 188 -36.79 16.12 -19.32
CA ILE A 188 -37.07 16.03 -17.88
C ILE A 188 -37.29 17.46 -17.35
N ALA A 189 -38.52 17.77 -16.95
CA ALA A 189 -38.87 19.08 -16.39
C ALA A 189 -38.32 19.26 -14.96
N LEU A 190 -37.81 20.46 -14.64
CA LEU A 190 -37.14 20.80 -13.39
C LEU A 190 -37.88 21.85 -12.53
N ASN A 191 -39.20 21.98 -12.65
CA ASN A 191 -40.04 22.79 -11.76
C ASN A 191 -39.49 24.22 -11.47
N ASN A 192 -39.10 24.96 -12.52
CA ASN A 192 -38.51 26.31 -12.46
C ASN A 192 -37.07 26.42 -11.92
N GLU A 193 -36.31 25.33 -11.86
CA GLU A 193 -34.88 25.34 -11.54
C GLU A 193 -34.02 25.12 -12.79
N ASN A 194 -32.84 25.71 -12.80
CA ASN A 194 -31.87 25.60 -13.89
C ASN A 194 -30.72 24.67 -13.51
N PRO A 195 -30.33 23.72 -14.38
CA PRO A 195 -29.21 22.83 -14.15
C PRO A 195 -27.88 23.53 -14.43
N GLN A 196 -27.23 24.04 -13.38
CA GLN A 196 -25.95 24.75 -13.47
C GLN A 196 -24.79 23.80 -13.77
N SER A 197 -24.85 22.57 -13.26
CA SER A 197 -23.87 21.52 -13.54
C SER A 197 -24.57 20.17 -13.52
N ILE A 198 -24.17 19.29 -14.43
CA ILE A 198 -24.73 17.94 -14.58
C ILE A 198 -23.62 16.91 -14.77
N ALA A 199 -23.81 15.73 -14.22
CA ALA A 199 -23.01 14.54 -14.46
C ALA A 199 -23.93 13.34 -14.68
N LEU A 200 -23.59 12.49 -15.64
CA LEU A 200 -24.38 11.31 -16.01
C LEU A 200 -23.55 10.04 -15.76
N ASP A 201 -24.17 9.04 -15.13
CA ASP A 201 -23.64 7.67 -15.07
C ASP A 201 -24.78 6.68 -15.27
N ALA A 202 -24.71 5.92 -16.37
CA ALA A 202 -25.80 5.07 -16.85
C ALA A 202 -27.13 5.85 -16.90
N THR A 203 -28.12 5.42 -16.13
CA THR A 203 -29.48 5.98 -16.11
C THR A 203 -29.69 7.03 -15.02
N THR A 204 -28.64 7.45 -14.31
CA THR A 204 -28.75 8.40 -13.19
C THR A 204 -27.98 9.68 -13.52
N ILE A 205 -28.66 10.82 -13.38
CA ILE A 205 -28.07 12.14 -13.49
C ILE A 205 -27.90 12.70 -12.08
N CYS A 206 -26.72 13.21 -11.75
CA CYS A 206 -26.52 14.05 -10.59
C CYS A 206 -26.42 15.51 -11.06
N ALA A 207 -27.24 16.39 -10.50
CA ALA A 207 -27.37 17.77 -10.96
C ALA A 207 -27.29 18.77 -9.80
N ALA A 208 -26.61 19.89 -10.07
CA ALA A 208 -26.71 21.11 -9.28
C ALA A 208 -27.82 21.98 -9.88
N LEU A 209 -28.96 22.05 -9.19
CA LEU A 209 -30.14 22.81 -9.61
C LEU A 209 -30.17 24.14 -8.88
N VAL A 210 -30.32 25.24 -9.61
CA VAL A 210 -30.28 26.60 -9.06
C VAL A 210 -31.53 27.35 -9.50
N SER A 211 -32.14 28.08 -8.59
CA SER A 211 -33.26 28.98 -8.86
C SER A 211 -32.88 30.07 -9.88
N PRO A 212 -33.84 30.63 -10.64
CA PRO A 212 -33.55 31.65 -11.65
C PRO A 212 -32.96 32.94 -11.08
N ASP A 213 -33.24 33.25 -9.81
CA ASP A 213 -32.69 34.41 -9.09
C ASP A 213 -31.35 34.11 -8.39
N MET A 214 -30.83 32.87 -8.53
CA MET A 214 -29.59 32.37 -7.94
C MET A 214 -29.53 32.48 -6.40
N LYS A 215 -30.66 32.64 -5.71
CA LYS A 215 -30.70 32.78 -4.24
C LYS A 215 -30.79 31.47 -3.51
N SER A 216 -31.33 30.44 -4.15
CA SER A 216 -31.42 29.09 -3.63
C SER A 216 -30.99 28.07 -4.68
N GLY A 217 -30.48 26.93 -4.23
CA GLY A 217 -30.16 25.81 -5.09
C GLY A 217 -30.02 24.54 -4.27
N ARG A 218 -30.01 23.40 -4.96
CA ARG A 218 -29.94 22.06 -4.37
C ARG A 218 -29.20 21.09 -5.28
N TYR A 219 -28.58 20.10 -4.67
CA TYR A 219 -28.07 18.93 -5.35
C TYR A 219 -29.16 17.86 -5.41
N SER A 220 -29.31 17.20 -6.56
CA SER A 220 -30.34 16.17 -6.74
C SER A 220 -29.84 15.03 -7.62
N LEU A 221 -30.35 13.83 -7.32
CA LEU A 221 -30.27 12.68 -8.21
C LEU A 221 -31.56 12.59 -9.01
N ILE A 222 -31.41 12.37 -10.31
CA ILE A 222 -32.51 12.24 -11.25
C ILE A 222 -32.36 10.88 -11.91
N GLN A 223 -33.22 9.95 -11.51
CA GLN A 223 -33.33 8.66 -12.18
C GLN A 223 -34.11 8.86 -13.46
N THR A 224 -33.43 8.59 -14.57
CA THR A 224 -34.01 8.72 -15.90
C THR A 224 -34.98 7.59 -16.22
N LEU A 225 -35.06 6.52 -15.42
CA LEU A 225 -36.04 5.45 -15.58
C LEU A 225 -36.64 5.09 -14.21
N PRO A 226 -37.96 4.82 -14.12
CA PRO A 226 -38.99 4.82 -15.18
C PRO A 226 -39.44 6.23 -15.61
N ASN A 227 -40.55 6.34 -16.35
CA ASN A 227 -41.18 7.61 -16.75
C ASN A 227 -42.50 7.77 -15.97
N PRO A 228 -42.75 8.86 -15.20
CA PRO A 228 -41.93 10.08 -15.03
C PRO A 228 -40.60 9.84 -14.33
N ALA A 229 -39.62 10.72 -14.60
CA ALA A 229 -38.32 10.66 -13.95
C ALA A 229 -38.48 10.88 -12.43
N HIS A 230 -37.76 10.11 -11.63
CA HIS A 230 -37.76 10.28 -10.18
C HIS A 230 -36.63 11.24 -9.79
N ILE A 231 -36.99 12.37 -9.16
CA ILE A 231 -36.05 13.37 -8.68
C ILE A 231 -35.97 13.25 -7.15
N GLN A 232 -34.79 12.85 -6.66
CA GLN A 232 -34.45 12.76 -5.26
C GLN A 232 -33.54 13.92 -4.88
N GLU A 233 -33.95 14.72 -3.91
CA GLU A 233 -33.08 15.76 -3.34
C GLU A 233 -32.00 15.13 -2.44
N LEU A 234 -30.76 15.60 -2.59
CA LEU A 234 -29.64 15.20 -1.73
C LEU A 234 -29.44 16.20 -0.59
N CYS A 235 -29.20 17.46 -0.93
CA CYS A 235 -28.98 18.55 0.02
C CYS A 235 -29.07 19.92 -0.67
N ALA A 236 -29.25 20.96 0.13
CA ALA A 236 -29.20 22.34 -0.36
C ALA A 236 -27.77 22.78 -0.69
N ILE A 237 -27.62 23.66 -1.69
CA ILE A 237 -26.36 24.32 -2.01
C ILE A 237 -26.13 25.44 -0.97
N PRO A 238 -25.06 25.39 -0.16
CA PRO A 238 -24.78 26.43 0.83
C PRO A 238 -24.49 27.78 0.15
N LYS A 239 -24.82 28.88 0.84
CA LYS A 239 -24.67 30.23 0.29
C LYS A 239 -23.20 30.63 0.06
N GLU A 240 -22.29 29.96 0.75
CA GLU A 240 -20.84 30.16 0.64
C GLU A 240 -20.27 29.55 -0.65
N VAL A 241 -21.02 28.67 -1.33
CA VAL A 241 -20.58 28.01 -2.56
C VAL A 241 -20.87 28.90 -3.76
N SER A 242 -19.84 29.58 -4.26
CA SER A 242 -19.94 30.41 -5.47
C SER A 242 -19.96 29.60 -6.77
N TYR A 243 -19.43 28.37 -6.76
CA TYR A 243 -19.28 27.53 -7.95
C TYR A 243 -19.85 26.13 -7.67
N PRO A 244 -21.18 25.97 -7.79
CA PRO A 244 -21.79 24.66 -7.61
C PRO A 244 -21.48 23.78 -8.83
N PHE A 245 -20.74 22.70 -8.61
CA PHE A 245 -20.46 21.71 -9.64
C PHE A 245 -20.79 20.30 -9.16
N VAL A 246 -21.00 19.42 -10.13
CA VAL A 246 -21.12 17.97 -9.95
C VAL A 246 -20.21 17.30 -10.96
N LYS A 247 -19.49 16.27 -10.52
CA LYS A 247 -18.60 15.48 -11.37
C LYS A 247 -18.80 14.00 -11.10
N ARG A 248 -18.53 13.18 -12.11
CA ARG A 248 -18.48 11.73 -11.99
C ARG A 248 -17.14 11.32 -11.39
N ALA A 249 -17.15 10.43 -10.41
CA ALA A 249 -15.94 9.82 -9.85
C ALA A 249 -15.57 8.56 -10.64
N ARG A 250 -16.27 7.44 -10.39
CA ARG A 250 -16.23 6.13 -11.08
C ARG A 250 -17.20 5.16 -10.38
N ASN A 251 -17.54 4.04 -11.03
CA ASN A 251 -18.32 2.93 -10.46
C ASN A 251 -19.65 3.36 -9.82
N GLY A 252 -20.45 4.19 -10.51
CA GLY A 252 -21.73 4.63 -9.96
C GLY A 252 -21.64 5.68 -8.86
N ASN A 253 -20.54 6.43 -8.77
CA ASN A 253 -20.39 7.50 -7.78
C ASN A 253 -20.20 8.87 -8.44
N PHE A 254 -20.81 9.87 -7.81
CA PHE A 254 -20.68 11.28 -8.10
C PHE A 254 -20.06 11.99 -6.91
N PHE A 255 -19.45 13.15 -7.16
CA PHE A 255 -19.03 14.07 -6.12
C PHE A 255 -19.40 15.50 -6.48
N PHE A 256 -19.62 16.32 -5.46
CA PHE A 256 -20.12 17.68 -5.60
C PHE A 256 -19.68 18.59 -4.45
N ASN A 257 -19.86 19.90 -4.63
CA ASN A 257 -19.33 20.94 -3.75
C ASN A 257 -20.37 21.56 -2.82
N VAL A 258 -20.36 21.18 -1.55
CA VAL A 258 -21.19 21.79 -0.49
C VAL A 258 -20.35 22.66 0.45
N GLY A 259 -19.29 23.29 -0.06
CA GLY A 259 -18.25 23.93 0.76
C GLY A 259 -17.19 22.94 1.26
N LEU A 260 -17.44 21.65 1.05
CA LEU A 260 -16.53 20.51 1.16
C LEU A 260 -16.86 19.53 0.02
N CYS A 261 -16.01 18.54 -0.22
CA CYS A 261 -16.28 17.50 -1.21
C CYS A 261 -17.17 16.41 -0.61
N GLN A 262 -18.39 16.28 -1.12
CA GLN A 262 -19.29 15.20 -0.73
C GLN A 262 -19.44 14.19 -1.88
N PHE A 263 -19.54 12.91 -1.53
CA PHE A 263 -19.75 11.81 -2.48
C PHE A 263 -21.17 11.24 -2.32
N THR A 264 -21.72 10.77 -3.43
CA THR A 264 -22.98 10.02 -3.45
C THR A 264 -22.92 8.91 -4.49
N SER A 265 -23.54 7.78 -4.20
CA SER A 265 -23.81 6.75 -5.20
C SER A 265 -25.02 7.13 -6.08
N THR A 266 -25.26 6.34 -7.13
CA THR A 266 -26.47 6.44 -7.99
C THR A 266 -27.78 6.21 -7.25
N VAL A 267 -27.75 5.63 -6.04
CA VAL A 267 -28.93 5.42 -5.18
C VAL A 267 -29.05 6.45 -4.05
N GLY A 268 -28.17 7.45 -4.00
CA GLY A 268 -28.22 8.52 -2.99
C GLY A 268 -27.51 8.20 -1.67
N GLU A 269 -26.72 7.14 -1.61
CA GLU A 269 -25.96 6.78 -0.41
C GLU A 269 -24.58 7.46 -0.41
N SER A 270 -24.20 8.06 0.72
CA SER A 270 -22.85 8.60 0.94
C SER A 270 -22.04 7.62 1.79
N LYS A 271 -21.16 6.84 1.14
CA LYS A 271 -20.26 5.89 1.83
C LYS A 271 -18.90 6.47 2.20
N HIS A 272 -18.50 7.57 1.55
CA HIS A 272 -17.23 8.22 1.82
C HIS A 272 -17.43 9.34 2.83
N VAL A 273 -16.47 9.46 3.77
CA VAL A 273 -16.40 10.64 4.63
C VAL A 273 -16.09 11.85 3.74
N PRO A 274 -16.79 12.98 3.93
CA PRO A 274 -16.57 14.15 3.09
C PRO A 274 -15.15 14.72 3.28
N ILE A 275 -14.55 15.25 2.21
CA ILE A 275 -13.22 15.85 2.26
C ILE A 275 -13.35 17.34 2.47
N LEU A 276 -12.78 17.84 3.57
CA LEU A 276 -12.65 19.27 3.79
C LEU A 276 -11.56 19.81 2.86
N TRP A 277 -11.98 20.58 1.85
CA TRP A 277 -11.09 21.27 0.94
C TRP A 277 -11.12 22.78 1.13
N GLU A 278 -10.23 23.46 0.41
CA GLU A 278 -10.11 24.91 0.41
C GLU A 278 -11.40 25.64 0.00
N ARG A 279 -11.54 26.90 0.41
CA ARG A 279 -12.73 27.70 0.04
C ARG A 279 -12.70 28.09 -1.43
N ASN A 280 -13.88 28.36 -1.99
CA ASN A 280 -14.08 28.84 -3.36
C ASN A 280 -13.50 27.90 -4.44
N VAL A 281 -13.58 26.58 -4.24
CA VAL A 281 -13.24 25.60 -5.27
C VAL A 281 -14.07 25.85 -6.52
N LYS A 282 -13.38 26.15 -7.63
CA LYS A 282 -13.99 26.39 -8.95
C LYS A 282 -14.21 25.11 -9.73
N SER A 283 -13.25 24.19 -9.62
CA SER A 283 -13.30 22.90 -10.29
C SER A 283 -12.53 21.85 -9.49
N SER A 284 -12.83 20.59 -9.75
CA SER A 284 -12.15 19.47 -9.15
C SER A 284 -12.24 18.25 -10.06
N ILE A 285 -11.27 17.36 -9.94
CA ILE A 285 -11.21 16.10 -10.68
C ILE A 285 -10.74 14.97 -9.78
N PHE A 286 -11.32 13.80 -9.99
CA PHE A 286 -11.05 12.60 -9.22
C PHE A 286 -10.16 11.64 -10.02
N ILE A 287 -9.00 11.29 -9.46
CA ILE A 287 -8.06 10.32 -10.02
C ILE A 287 -7.58 9.43 -8.89
N PHE A 288 -8.28 8.33 -8.64
CA PHE A 288 -8.00 7.44 -7.51
C PHE A 288 -6.50 7.06 -7.42
N PRO A 289 -5.85 7.23 -6.25
CA PRO A 289 -6.43 7.51 -4.93
C PRO A 289 -6.52 9.00 -4.54
N TYR A 290 -6.40 9.93 -5.49
CA TYR A 290 -6.34 11.37 -5.25
C TYR A 290 -7.55 12.14 -5.79
N LEU A 291 -7.82 13.27 -5.13
CA LEU A 291 -8.76 14.30 -5.57
C LEU A 291 -7.99 15.60 -5.74
N VAL A 292 -8.03 16.19 -6.93
CA VAL A 292 -7.34 17.46 -7.21
C VAL A 292 -8.39 18.56 -7.33
N SER A 293 -8.27 19.58 -6.50
CA SER A 293 -9.15 20.73 -6.48
C SER A 293 -8.40 22.00 -6.91
N ALA A 294 -9.08 22.90 -7.60
CA ALA A 294 -8.52 24.16 -8.04
C ALA A 294 -9.43 25.32 -7.66
N ASN A 295 -8.85 26.38 -7.09
CA ASN A 295 -9.49 27.67 -6.93
C ASN A 295 -8.78 28.73 -7.79
N SER A 296 -9.05 30.02 -7.59
CA SER A 296 -8.46 31.09 -8.41
C SER A 296 -6.95 31.28 -8.22
N SER A 297 -6.36 30.78 -7.13
CA SER A 297 -4.99 31.10 -6.72
C SER A 297 -4.12 29.90 -6.39
N GLN A 298 -4.71 28.72 -6.16
CA GLN A 298 -4.00 27.51 -5.78
C GLN A 298 -4.69 26.25 -6.29
N VAL A 299 -3.90 25.19 -6.36
CA VAL A 299 -4.35 23.82 -6.57
C VAL A 299 -3.93 23.00 -5.37
N SER A 300 -4.88 22.23 -4.82
CA SER A 300 -4.66 21.34 -3.68
C SER A 300 -5.03 19.90 -4.05
N VAL A 301 -4.24 18.96 -3.56
CA VAL A 301 -4.34 17.51 -3.79
C VAL A 301 -4.66 16.83 -2.48
N TYR A 302 -5.79 16.12 -2.43
CA TYR A 302 -6.26 15.39 -1.25
C TYR A 302 -6.17 13.89 -1.49
N SER A 303 -5.79 13.14 -0.46
CA SER A 303 -5.84 11.68 -0.48
C SER A 303 -7.21 11.18 -0.07
N MET A 304 -7.78 10.29 -0.87
CA MET A 304 -9.05 9.64 -0.57
C MET A 304 -8.94 8.57 0.53
N LEU A 305 -7.70 8.18 0.88
CA LEU A 305 -7.43 7.13 1.85
C LEU A 305 -7.55 7.64 3.29
N ASN A 306 -7.04 8.85 3.55
CA ASN A 306 -7.05 9.48 4.87
C ASN A 306 -7.70 10.88 4.90
N GLN A 307 -8.28 11.33 3.78
CA GLN A 307 -8.97 12.63 3.65
C GLN A 307 -8.10 13.87 3.94
N GLN A 308 -6.77 13.71 3.91
CA GLN A 308 -5.83 14.80 4.18
C GLN A 308 -5.29 15.42 2.90
N GLU A 309 -4.96 16.70 2.96
CA GLU A 309 -4.19 17.38 1.92
C GLU A 309 -2.75 16.82 1.90
N LYS A 310 -2.28 16.43 0.72
CA LYS A 310 -0.93 15.88 0.51
C LYS A 310 0.00 16.87 -0.15
N GLN A 311 -0.55 17.71 -1.02
CA GLN A 311 0.21 18.69 -1.77
C GLN A 311 -0.66 19.88 -2.12
N ASP A 312 -0.05 21.05 -2.11
CA ASP A 312 -0.62 22.32 -2.52
C ASP A 312 0.43 23.08 -3.33
N PHE A 313 -0.01 23.85 -4.31
CA PHE A 313 0.87 24.77 -5.02
C PHE A 313 0.10 25.97 -5.59
N LYS A 314 0.80 27.10 -5.71
CA LYS A 314 0.23 28.34 -6.24
C LYS A 314 -0.05 28.18 -7.73
N PHE A 315 -1.25 28.52 -8.14
CA PHE A 315 -1.71 28.46 -9.51
C PHE A 315 -2.73 29.57 -9.77
N LYS A 316 -2.31 30.61 -10.48
CA LYS A 316 -3.16 31.79 -10.72
C LYS A 316 -4.05 31.57 -11.93
N ASP A 317 -5.24 32.16 -11.86
CA ASP A 317 -6.18 32.30 -12.97
C ASP A 317 -6.61 30.95 -13.55
N HIS A 318 -7.00 30.03 -12.68
CA HIS A 318 -7.54 28.73 -13.08
C HIS A 318 -8.77 28.86 -14.00
N ARG A 319 -8.72 28.15 -15.13
CA ARG A 319 -9.77 28.12 -16.16
C ARG A 319 -10.40 26.75 -16.33
N ALA A 320 -9.57 25.71 -16.48
CA ALA A 320 -10.06 24.35 -16.72
C ALA A 320 -9.12 23.29 -16.15
N ILE A 321 -9.70 22.13 -15.82
CA ILE A 321 -9.00 20.91 -15.42
C ILE A 321 -9.60 19.74 -16.19
N CYS A 322 -8.77 18.89 -16.78
CA CYS A 322 -9.22 17.68 -17.46
C CYS A 322 -8.19 16.56 -17.35
N THR A 323 -8.62 15.34 -17.69
CA THR A 323 -7.73 14.18 -17.80
C THR A 323 -7.64 13.74 -19.24
N SER A 324 -6.43 13.43 -19.71
CA SER A 324 -6.21 12.68 -20.94
C SER A 324 -5.73 11.28 -20.61
N ARG A 325 -6.27 10.26 -21.29
CA ARG A 325 -5.81 8.88 -21.17
C ARG A 325 -5.03 8.48 -22.42
N ARG A 326 -3.82 7.96 -22.22
CA ARG A 326 -2.97 7.36 -23.27
C ARG A 326 -2.59 5.95 -22.84
N GLY A 327 -3.25 4.94 -23.41
CA GLY A 327 -3.15 3.57 -22.94
C GLY A 327 -3.54 3.48 -21.45
N ASP A 328 -2.59 3.09 -20.61
CA ASP A 328 -2.78 2.99 -19.15
C ASP A 328 -2.35 4.23 -18.36
N GLU A 329 -1.70 5.20 -19.02
CA GLU A 329 -1.30 6.45 -18.37
C GLU A 329 -2.46 7.46 -18.38
N ILE A 330 -2.73 8.04 -17.21
CA ILE A 330 -3.64 9.16 -17.04
C ILE A 330 -2.79 10.42 -16.84
N ARG A 331 -2.93 11.38 -17.75
CA ARG A 331 -2.35 12.71 -17.65
C ARG A 331 -3.40 13.66 -17.11
N LEU A 332 -3.04 14.43 -16.10
CA LEU A 332 -3.88 15.48 -15.57
C LEU A 332 -3.42 16.82 -16.15
N LEU A 333 -4.31 17.57 -16.78
CA LEU A 333 -4.01 18.86 -17.39
C LEU A 333 -4.73 19.99 -16.65
N LEU A 334 -4.01 21.08 -16.43
CA LEU A 334 -4.49 22.31 -15.81
C LEU A 334 -4.29 23.49 -16.76
N ALA A 335 -5.37 24.21 -17.05
CA ALA A 335 -5.31 25.44 -17.83
C ALA A 335 -5.44 26.67 -16.92
N SER A 336 -4.50 27.59 -17.09
CA SER A 336 -4.65 28.99 -16.71
C SER A 336 -5.20 29.78 -17.89
N GLU A 337 -5.34 31.10 -17.74
CA GLU A 337 -5.74 31.99 -18.84
C GLU A 337 -4.79 31.92 -20.06
N LYS A 338 -3.50 31.67 -19.84
CA LYS A 338 -2.45 31.83 -20.86
C LYS A 338 -1.53 30.64 -21.05
N ALA A 339 -1.70 29.59 -20.26
CA ALA A 339 -0.81 28.44 -20.26
C ALA A 339 -1.53 27.17 -19.82
N VAL A 340 -1.06 26.02 -20.33
CA VAL A 340 -1.49 24.69 -19.94
C VAL A 340 -0.32 23.95 -19.30
N PHE A 341 -0.60 23.29 -18.18
CA PHE A 341 0.35 22.50 -17.41
C PHE A 341 -0.11 21.04 -17.34
N CYS A 342 0.85 20.13 -17.33
CA CYS A 342 0.62 18.71 -17.06
C CYS A 342 1.06 18.39 -15.64
N LEU A 343 0.14 17.85 -14.84
CA LEU A 343 0.41 17.21 -13.57
C LEU A 343 0.68 15.73 -13.78
N LYS A 344 1.92 15.33 -13.57
CA LYS A 344 2.37 13.95 -13.68
C LYS A 344 2.40 13.33 -12.28
N SER A 345 1.69 12.22 -12.10
CA SER A 345 1.71 11.48 -10.83
C SER A 345 3.11 10.92 -10.59
N THR A 346 3.63 11.13 -9.39
CA THR A 346 4.75 10.36 -8.84
C THR A 346 4.31 8.90 -8.70
N GLY A 347 5.19 7.95 -9.00
CA GLY A 347 4.83 6.52 -8.95
C GLY A 347 4.46 6.07 -7.54
N LEU A 348 3.37 5.31 -7.38
CA LEU A 348 2.86 4.93 -6.06
C LEU A 348 3.87 4.14 -5.22
N GLN A 349 4.70 3.29 -5.85
CA GLN A 349 5.76 2.56 -5.16
C GLN A 349 6.75 3.52 -4.48
N TYR A 350 7.20 4.57 -5.20
CA TYR A 350 8.07 5.59 -4.62
C TYR A 350 7.39 6.35 -3.47
N GLN A 351 6.10 6.65 -3.61
CA GLN A 351 5.33 7.29 -2.54
C GLN A 351 5.25 6.41 -1.29
N VAL A 352 5.03 5.09 -1.46
CA VAL A 352 5.04 4.12 -0.35
C VAL A 352 6.41 4.10 0.33
N GLU A 353 7.50 3.98 -0.43
CA GLU A 353 8.85 4.00 0.15
C GLU A 353 9.13 5.30 0.92
N TYR A 354 8.69 6.45 0.40
CA TYR A 354 8.81 7.73 1.08
C TYR A 354 8.02 7.77 2.40
N LEU A 355 6.79 7.23 2.41
CA LEU A 355 5.96 7.17 3.61
C LEU A 355 6.58 6.25 4.67
N LEU A 356 7.13 5.10 4.27
CA LEU A 356 7.86 4.18 5.14
C LEU A 356 9.10 4.85 5.75
N ASP A 357 9.88 5.53 4.91
CA ASP A 357 11.03 6.34 5.33
C ASP A 357 10.65 7.45 6.33
N SER A 358 9.46 8.01 6.17
CA SER A 358 8.91 9.08 7.03
C SER A 358 8.14 8.53 8.24
N ARG A 359 8.16 7.21 8.47
CA ARG A 359 7.47 6.51 9.56
C ARG A 359 5.94 6.64 9.56
N GLN A 360 5.34 6.96 8.42
CA GLN A 360 3.88 7.01 8.24
C GLN A 360 3.37 5.63 7.80
N ILE A 361 3.48 4.64 8.68
CA ILE A 361 3.29 3.21 8.36
C ILE A 361 1.86 2.90 7.88
N ASP A 362 0.83 3.39 8.59
CA ASP A 362 -0.56 3.08 8.26
C ASP A 362 -0.94 3.58 6.86
N GLU A 363 -0.52 4.81 6.53
CA GLU A 363 -0.74 5.38 5.20
C GLU A 363 0.03 4.63 4.12
N ALA A 364 1.29 4.26 4.40
CA ALA A 364 2.10 3.47 3.48
C ALA A 364 1.44 2.13 3.15
N LEU A 365 0.89 1.43 4.15
CA LEU A 365 0.19 0.16 3.97
C LEU A 365 -1.12 0.33 3.17
N GLN A 366 -1.90 1.38 3.43
CA GLN A 366 -3.11 1.67 2.65
C GLN A 366 -2.77 1.95 1.18
N LEU A 367 -1.74 2.76 0.93
CA LEU A 367 -1.30 3.09 -0.43
C LEU A 367 -0.67 1.88 -1.13
N ALA A 368 0.05 1.02 -0.40
CA ALA A 368 0.59 -0.22 -0.94
C ALA A 368 -0.51 -1.20 -1.39
N LYS A 369 -1.64 -1.26 -0.68
CA LYS A 369 -2.81 -2.05 -1.10
C LYS A 369 -3.43 -1.50 -2.40
N VAL A 370 -3.45 -0.18 -2.57
CA VAL A 370 -3.91 0.45 -3.82
C VAL A 370 -2.98 0.08 -4.98
N GLU A 371 -1.67 0.23 -4.79
CA GLU A 371 -0.70 -0.15 -5.84
C GLU A 371 -0.74 -1.65 -6.13
N HIS A 372 -0.92 -2.50 -5.12
CA HIS A 372 -1.13 -3.94 -5.30
C HIS A 372 -2.32 -4.23 -6.23
N ALA A 373 -3.47 -3.59 -5.99
CA ALA A 373 -4.64 -3.75 -6.84
C ALA A 373 -4.38 -3.27 -8.28
N PHE A 374 -3.62 -2.18 -8.45
CA PHE A 374 -3.22 -1.69 -9.78
C PHE A 374 -2.16 -2.57 -10.46
N LEU A 375 -1.28 -3.24 -9.73
CA LEU A 375 -0.33 -4.18 -10.29
C LEU A 375 -1.03 -5.46 -10.75
N LYS A 376 -2.07 -5.93 -10.04
CA LYS A 376 -2.87 -7.08 -10.48
C LYS A 376 -3.54 -6.87 -11.83
N SER A 377 -3.96 -5.64 -12.14
CA SER A 377 -4.61 -5.33 -13.42
C SER A 377 -3.61 -5.11 -14.57
N ARG A 378 -2.37 -4.70 -14.27
CA ARG A 378 -1.35 -4.34 -15.26
C ARG A 378 -0.24 -5.39 -15.44
N SER A 379 -0.12 -6.35 -14.53
CA SER A 379 0.98 -7.31 -14.46
C SER A 379 0.53 -8.68 -13.92
N THR A 380 1.46 -9.59 -13.63
CA THR A 380 1.13 -10.92 -13.07
C THR A 380 0.77 -10.84 -11.59
N GLN A 381 -0.13 -11.72 -11.15
CA GLN A 381 -0.49 -11.86 -9.73
C GLN A 381 0.74 -12.06 -8.84
N ALA A 382 1.72 -12.84 -9.28
CA ALA A 382 2.98 -13.07 -8.56
C ALA A 382 3.81 -11.78 -8.37
N THR A 383 3.84 -10.90 -9.37
CA THR A 383 4.57 -9.61 -9.27
C THR A 383 3.89 -8.70 -8.26
N ALA A 384 2.57 -8.61 -8.30
CA ALA A 384 1.80 -7.84 -7.34
C ALA A 384 2.02 -8.37 -5.91
N ASP A 385 1.87 -9.69 -5.70
CA ASP A 385 2.01 -10.28 -4.37
C ASP A 385 3.45 -10.12 -3.83
N SER A 386 4.47 -10.28 -4.69
CA SER A 386 5.87 -10.03 -4.32
C SER A 386 6.11 -8.59 -3.86
N TYR A 387 5.48 -7.58 -4.50
CA TYR A 387 5.57 -6.19 -4.05
C TYR A 387 4.99 -6.01 -2.64
N LEU A 388 3.79 -6.54 -2.39
CA LEU A 388 3.14 -6.39 -1.08
C LEU A 388 3.91 -7.12 0.03
N VAL A 389 4.47 -8.30 -0.27
CA VAL A 389 5.36 -9.07 0.61
C VAL A 389 6.56 -8.21 1.04
N LYS A 390 7.27 -7.57 0.10
CA LYS A 390 8.41 -6.69 0.42
C LYS A 390 8.03 -5.49 1.29
N VAL A 391 6.88 -4.87 1.01
CA VAL A 391 6.38 -3.76 1.83
C VAL A 391 6.11 -4.24 3.26
N LYS A 392 5.45 -5.40 3.43
CA LYS A 392 5.15 -5.97 4.76
C LYS A 392 6.41 -6.34 5.54
N GLN A 393 7.41 -6.95 4.88
CA GLN A 393 8.72 -7.21 5.47
C GLN A 393 9.33 -5.92 6.03
N ARG A 394 9.39 -4.88 5.20
CA ARG A 394 9.93 -3.57 5.58
C ARG A 394 9.15 -2.96 6.76
N VAL A 395 7.82 -2.95 6.71
CA VAL A 395 6.97 -2.46 7.80
C VAL A 395 7.24 -3.22 9.10
N GLY A 396 7.34 -4.55 9.03
CA GLY A 396 7.67 -5.39 10.17
C GLY A 396 8.98 -4.99 10.85
N LEU A 397 10.03 -4.74 10.04
CA LEU A 397 11.32 -4.24 10.55
C LEU A 397 11.20 -2.85 11.16
N LEU A 398 10.39 -1.94 10.59
CA LEU A 398 10.16 -0.62 11.17
C LEU A 398 9.46 -0.70 12.53
N TYR A 399 8.51 -1.63 12.73
CA TYR A 399 7.90 -1.88 14.04
C TYR A 399 8.90 -2.45 15.06
N LEU A 400 9.83 -3.31 14.64
CA LEU A 400 10.94 -3.75 15.51
C LEU A 400 11.81 -2.57 15.96
N GLN A 401 12.09 -1.63 15.05
CA GLN A 401 12.83 -0.41 15.38
C GLN A 401 12.09 0.53 16.34
N THR A 402 10.77 0.35 16.57
CA THR A 402 10.01 1.08 17.59
C THR A 402 9.72 0.26 18.84
N GLY A 403 9.99 -1.06 18.82
CA GLY A 403 9.69 -1.98 19.92
C GLY A 403 8.24 -2.49 19.94
N ASP A 404 7.48 -2.31 18.86
CA ASP A 404 6.14 -2.89 18.72
C ASP A 404 6.25 -4.33 18.18
N TYR A 405 6.58 -5.26 19.07
CA TYR A 405 6.86 -6.64 18.71
C TYR A 405 5.62 -7.40 18.20
N GLN A 406 4.42 -7.03 18.68
CA GLN A 406 3.19 -7.69 18.28
C GLN A 406 2.88 -7.40 16.80
N SER A 407 2.89 -6.11 16.45
CA SER A 407 2.62 -5.66 15.08
C SER A 407 3.77 -6.06 14.14
N ALA A 408 5.02 -6.04 14.62
CA ALA A 408 6.16 -6.57 13.89
C ALA A 408 5.97 -8.05 13.52
N CYS A 409 5.62 -8.92 14.49
CA CYS A 409 5.46 -10.35 14.25
C CYS A 409 4.42 -10.62 13.16
N GLN A 410 3.26 -9.98 13.25
CA GLN A 410 2.21 -10.14 12.26
C GLN A 410 2.67 -9.74 10.85
N GLN A 411 3.31 -8.57 10.70
CA GLN A 411 3.74 -8.08 9.38
C GLN A 411 4.90 -8.90 8.80
N ILE A 412 5.81 -9.40 9.63
CA ILE A 412 6.95 -10.24 9.21
C ILE A 412 6.46 -11.61 8.75
N LEU A 413 5.53 -12.25 9.48
CA LEU A 413 4.91 -13.51 9.08
C LEU A 413 4.13 -13.36 7.78
N ASP A 414 3.25 -12.37 7.70
CA ASP A 414 2.50 -12.06 6.49
C ASP A 414 3.41 -11.69 5.31
N GLY A 415 4.57 -11.09 5.60
CA GLY A 415 5.61 -10.75 4.66
C GLY A 415 6.55 -11.90 4.33
N GLN A 416 6.31 -13.12 4.84
CA GLN A 416 7.12 -14.31 4.52
C GLN A 416 8.63 -14.03 4.63
N MET A 417 9.04 -13.31 5.67
CA MET A 417 10.45 -12.98 5.91
C MET A 417 11.27 -14.26 6.00
N ASP A 418 12.45 -14.28 5.36
CA ASP A 418 13.42 -15.36 5.58
C ASP A 418 13.85 -15.35 7.06
N PRO A 419 13.64 -16.44 7.82
CA PRO A 419 13.97 -16.48 9.24
C PRO A 419 15.43 -16.10 9.55
N ARG A 420 16.35 -16.33 8.61
CA ARG A 420 17.77 -15.99 8.76
C ARG A 420 18.01 -14.49 8.85
N GLU A 421 17.17 -13.64 8.24
CA GLU A 421 17.23 -12.18 8.41
C GLU A 421 17.18 -11.86 9.91
N LEU A 422 16.21 -12.44 10.63
CA LEU A 422 15.98 -12.15 12.04
C LEU A 422 16.96 -12.87 12.97
N ILE A 423 17.33 -14.12 12.65
CA ILE A 423 18.35 -14.85 13.40
C ILE A 423 19.68 -14.08 13.37
N SER A 424 20.05 -13.51 12.22
CA SER A 424 21.28 -12.74 12.05
C SER A 424 21.34 -11.42 12.83
N LEU A 425 20.22 -10.98 13.42
CA LEU A 425 20.17 -9.79 14.28
C LEU A 425 20.87 -10.02 15.62
N ILE A 426 20.96 -11.27 16.09
CA ILE A 426 21.68 -11.62 17.31
C ILE A 426 23.01 -12.27 16.93
N PRO A 427 24.15 -11.74 17.44
CA PRO A 427 25.44 -12.34 17.18
C PRO A 427 25.48 -13.82 17.57
N ARG A 428 26.15 -14.64 16.74
CA ARG A 428 26.43 -16.08 16.98
C ARG A 428 25.21 -17.03 16.97
N LEU A 429 24.00 -16.57 16.64
CA LEU A 429 22.86 -17.49 16.47
C LEU A 429 22.75 -18.11 15.08
N LEU A 430 23.37 -17.50 14.07
CA LEU A 430 23.39 -18.04 12.72
C LEU A 430 24.44 -19.16 12.62
N LEU A 431 24.10 -20.30 12.01
CA LEU A 431 24.99 -21.45 11.92
C LEU A 431 26.27 -21.13 11.13
N GLU A 432 27.40 -21.65 11.63
CA GLU A 432 28.69 -21.60 10.93
C GLU A 432 28.58 -22.36 9.60
N GLY A 433 28.81 -21.68 8.47
CA GLY A 433 28.63 -22.23 7.13
C GLY A 433 27.34 -21.82 6.42
N SER A 434 26.47 -21.06 7.07
CA SER A 434 25.39 -20.36 6.38
C SER A 434 25.99 -19.33 5.40
N ASN A 435 25.77 -19.53 4.10
CA ASN A 435 26.18 -18.57 3.06
C ASN A 435 25.18 -17.40 2.96
N TYR A 436 24.60 -17.02 4.09
CA TYR A 436 23.51 -16.07 4.13
C TYR A 436 24.01 -14.65 4.39
N GLU A 437 23.67 -13.74 3.49
CA GLU A 437 23.95 -12.32 3.63
C GLU A 437 22.64 -11.57 3.87
N MET A 438 22.63 -10.71 4.89
CA MET A 438 21.50 -9.84 5.23
C MET A 438 21.15 -8.94 4.05
N VAL A 439 19.90 -8.96 3.60
CA VAL A 439 19.46 -8.25 2.40
C VAL A 439 18.85 -6.89 2.76
N HIS A 440 18.18 -6.80 3.89
CA HIS A 440 17.43 -5.60 4.29
C HIS A 440 18.30 -4.61 5.07
N LYS A 441 18.44 -3.38 4.54
CA LYS A 441 19.12 -2.27 5.26
C LYS A 441 18.47 -1.95 6.62
N ASP A 442 17.16 -2.14 6.72
CA ASP A 442 16.43 -1.91 7.97
C ASP A 442 16.79 -2.94 9.06
N CYS A 443 17.28 -4.14 8.69
CA CYS A 443 17.83 -5.12 9.64
C CYS A 443 19.14 -4.63 10.26
N GLU A 444 20.00 -3.95 9.50
CA GLU A 444 21.25 -3.39 10.04
C GLU A 444 20.95 -2.37 11.15
N ILE A 445 19.95 -1.51 10.95
CA ILE A 445 19.49 -0.54 11.94
C ILE A 445 18.94 -1.24 13.19
N VAL A 446 18.14 -2.30 13.02
CA VAL A 446 17.63 -3.10 14.16
C VAL A 446 18.79 -3.72 14.94
N ARG A 447 19.75 -4.34 14.23
CA ARG A 447 20.92 -4.99 14.83
C ARG A 447 21.79 -3.99 15.61
N GLU A 448 22.09 -2.84 15.03
CA GLU A 448 22.84 -1.77 15.70
C GLU A 448 22.12 -1.29 16.97
N ARG A 449 20.81 -1.09 16.88
CA ARG A 449 19.99 -0.69 18.05
C ARG A 449 20.04 -1.75 19.15
N MET A 450 19.88 -3.02 18.80
CA MET A 450 19.92 -4.11 19.78
C MET A 450 21.31 -4.28 20.41
N ASN A 451 22.38 -4.07 19.66
CA ASN A 451 23.75 -4.11 20.18
C ASN A 451 24.06 -2.95 21.14
N GLN A 452 23.36 -1.82 21.00
CA GLN A 452 23.50 -0.64 21.86
C GLN A 452 22.50 -0.62 23.02
N GLU A 453 21.50 -1.50 23.01
CA GLU A 453 20.47 -1.56 24.05
C GLU A 453 21.08 -2.10 25.35
N THR A 454 20.92 -1.34 26.44
CA THR A 454 21.44 -1.70 27.77
C THR A 454 20.33 -2.12 28.72
N ASP A 455 19.06 -1.88 28.35
CA ASP A 455 17.91 -2.24 29.16
C ASP A 455 17.65 -3.77 29.08
N PRO A 456 17.83 -4.52 30.18
CA PRO A 456 17.68 -5.97 30.18
C PRO A 456 16.25 -6.40 29.82
N GLU A 457 15.23 -5.61 30.19
CA GLU A 457 13.83 -5.97 29.93
C GLU A 457 13.55 -5.92 28.41
N LYS A 458 14.07 -4.90 27.72
CA LYS A 458 13.92 -4.80 26.26
C LYS A 458 14.68 -5.89 25.52
N ILE A 459 15.86 -6.25 25.99
CA ILE A 459 16.63 -7.38 25.43
C ILE A 459 15.84 -8.68 25.57
N ILE A 460 15.29 -8.94 26.76
CA ILE A 460 14.45 -10.12 27.01
C ILE A 460 13.21 -10.10 26.12
N ASN A 461 12.52 -8.96 26.01
CA ASN A 461 11.32 -8.83 25.17
C ASN A 461 11.63 -9.07 23.68
N PHE A 462 12.77 -8.58 23.19
CA PHE A 462 13.21 -8.86 21.82
C PHE A 462 13.51 -10.34 21.58
N LYS A 463 14.20 -11.00 22.52
CA LYS A 463 14.47 -12.46 22.44
C LYS A 463 13.17 -13.27 22.49
N ASN A 464 12.23 -12.91 23.36
CA ASN A 464 10.91 -13.55 23.43
C ASN A 464 10.09 -13.35 22.14
N PHE A 465 10.18 -12.16 21.53
CA PHE A 465 9.63 -11.93 20.20
C PHE A 465 10.22 -12.91 19.17
N LEU A 466 11.55 -13.05 19.12
CA LEU A 466 12.20 -13.97 18.18
C LEU A 466 11.80 -15.42 18.44
N ILE A 467 11.73 -15.87 19.71
CA ILE A 467 11.26 -17.21 20.06
C ILE A 467 9.84 -17.44 19.52
N THR A 468 8.93 -16.49 19.77
CA THR A 468 7.53 -16.57 19.31
C THR A 468 7.44 -16.64 17.77
N TYR A 469 8.22 -15.80 17.09
CA TYR A 469 8.27 -15.80 15.63
C TYR A 469 8.85 -17.11 15.08
N LEU A 470 9.99 -17.58 15.62
CA LEU A 470 10.68 -18.78 15.16
C LEU A 470 9.82 -20.03 15.36
N ASP A 471 9.12 -20.15 16.49
CA ASP A 471 8.22 -21.27 16.74
C ASP A 471 7.03 -21.27 15.74
N THR A 472 6.50 -20.09 15.43
CA THR A 472 5.40 -19.94 14.47
C THR A 472 5.85 -20.26 13.04
N VAL A 473 6.92 -19.59 12.57
CA VAL A 473 7.40 -19.71 11.18
C VAL A 473 7.93 -21.10 10.88
N ARG A 474 8.36 -21.86 11.89
CA ARG A 474 8.85 -23.23 11.74
C ARG A 474 7.87 -24.18 11.02
N THR A 475 6.57 -23.93 11.12
CA THR A 475 5.53 -24.74 10.48
C THR A 475 5.14 -24.22 9.08
N GLU A 476 5.62 -23.04 8.71
CA GLU A 476 5.31 -22.38 7.43
C GLU A 476 6.18 -22.90 6.28
N SER A 477 5.68 -22.73 5.05
CA SER A 477 6.37 -23.19 3.83
C SER A 477 7.75 -22.55 3.63
N VAL A 478 7.92 -21.29 4.06
CA VAL A 478 9.17 -20.52 3.97
C VAL A 478 10.30 -21.18 4.77
N ALA A 479 9.97 -21.89 5.86
CA ALA A 479 10.93 -22.54 6.74
C ALA A 479 11.21 -24.01 6.38
N SER A 480 10.64 -24.54 5.28
CA SER A 480 10.69 -25.97 4.94
C SER A 480 12.10 -26.58 4.97
N ASN A 481 13.10 -25.83 4.50
CA ASN A 481 14.51 -26.24 4.46
C ASN A 481 15.39 -25.58 5.55
N LEU A 482 14.78 -24.83 6.48
CA LEU A 482 15.49 -24.04 7.50
C LEU A 482 15.26 -24.56 8.91
N LYS A 483 14.65 -25.74 9.07
CA LYS A 483 14.26 -26.30 10.38
C LYS A 483 15.45 -26.48 11.32
N GLU A 484 16.60 -26.88 10.80
CA GLU A 484 17.83 -27.04 11.60
C GLU A 484 18.36 -25.70 12.10
N GLU A 485 18.46 -24.70 11.23
CA GLU A 485 18.86 -23.35 11.61
C GLU A 485 17.91 -22.73 12.63
N ILE A 486 16.59 -22.86 12.41
CA ILE A 486 15.55 -22.34 13.30
C ILE A 486 15.63 -23.01 14.68
N ASP A 487 15.69 -24.34 14.74
CA ASP A 487 15.74 -25.06 16.01
C ASP A 487 17.03 -24.77 16.78
N THR A 488 18.15 -24.63 16.08
CA THR A 488 19.44 -24.33 16.71
C THR A 488 19.49 -22.88 17.21
N ALA A 489 18.94 -21.93 16.45
CA ALA A 489 18.79 -20.54 16.91
C ALA A 489 17.84 -20.45 18.12
N MET A 490 16.75 -21.23 18.12
CA MET A 490 15.80 -21.31 19.23
C MET A 490 16.46 -21.90 20.49
N LEU A 491 17.31 -22.92 20.35
CA LEU A 491 18.14 -23.43 21.44
C LEU A 491 19.03 -22.33 22.04
N GLY A 492 19.72 -21.56 21.19
CA GLY A 492 20.57 -20.44 21.63
C GLY A 492 19.80 -19.35 22.37
N LEU A 493 18.61 -18.97 21.87
CA LEU A 493 17.75 -17.99 22.53
C LEU A 493 17.27 -18.45 23.90
N LEU A 494 16.80 -19.70 24.01
CA LEU A 494 16.32 -20.25 25.28
C LEU A 494 17.46 -20.46 26.28
N ALA A 495 18.65 -20.86 25.82
CA ALA A 495 19.84 -21.01 26.64
C ALA A 495 20.27 -19.67 27.23
N GLN A 496 20.36 -18.61 26.41
CA GLN A 496 20.71 -17.25 26.85
C GLN A 496 19.71 -16.64 27.84
N LEU A 497 18.44 -17.09 27.81
CA LEU A 497 17.40 -16.65 28.74
C LEU A 497 17.30 -17.55 29.98
N HIS A 498 18.07 -18.64 30.04
CA HIS A 498 17.90 -19.71 31.02
C HIS A 498 16.42 -20.14 31.16
N SER A 499 15.73 -20.26 30.02
CA SER A 499 14.30 -20.57 29.99
C SER A 499 14.03 -22.01 30.42
N LYS A 500 12.89 -22.21 31.08
CA LYS A 500 12.37 -23.52 31.49
C LYS A 500 12.02 -24.40 30.28
N ASP A 501 11.73 -23.76 29.15
CA ASP A 501 11.34 -24.43 27.90
C ASP A 501 12.54 -25.02 27.13
N LEU A 502 13.77 -24.79 27.62
CA LEU A 502 14.99 -25.31 27.01
C LEU A 502 15.02 -26.85 26.97
N ILE A 503 14.64 -27.50 28.07
CA ILE A 503 14.63 -28.97 28.16
C ILE A 503 13.53 -29.56 27.25
N PRO A 504 12.26 -29.11 27.31
CA PRO A 504 11.23 -29.54 26.37
C PRO A 504 11.62 -29.36 24.90
N LEU A 505 12.33 -28.27 24.56
CA LEU A 505 12.82 -28.06 23.20
C LEU A 505 13.77 -29.19 22.77
N ILE A 506 14.78 -29.51 23.58
CA ILE A 506 15.78 -30.54 23.28
C ILE A 506 15.11 -31.91 23.09
N GLU A 507 14.12 -32.24 23.93
CA GLU A 507 13.44 -33.53 23.88
C GLU A 507 12.49 -33.67 22.68
N THR A 508 11.99 -32.56 22.14
CA THR A 508 10.98 -32.55 21.07
C THR A 508 11.54 -32.25 19.69
N ARG A 509 12.62 -31.47 19.58
CA ARG A 509 13.17 -30.98 18.31
C ARG A 509 14.37 -31.82 17.85
N THR A 510 14.14 -32.71 16.89
CA THR A 510 15.18 -33.60 16.35
C THR A 510 16.11 -32.97 15.32
N THR A 511 15.83 -31.73 14.86
CA THR A 511 16.61 -31.07 13.82
C THR A 511 17.68 -30.11 14.35
N ILE A 512 17.90 -30.02 15.66
CA ILE A 512 18.96 -29.17 16.23
C ILE A 512 20.34 -29.65 15.73
N ASN A 513 21.18 -28.74 15.26
CA ASN A 513 22.54 -29.05 14.84
C ASN A 513 23.38 -29.47 16.06
N TYR A 514 23.98 -30.66 15.99
CA TYR A 514 24.72 -31.22 17.13
C TYR A 514 25.95 -30.37 17.52
N GLY A 515 26.81 -30.00 16.55
CA GLY A 515 28.06 -29.29 16.84
C GLY A 515 27.82 -27.88 17.39
N ALA A 516 26.91 -27.13 16.76
CA ALA A 516 26.51 -25.81 17.23
C ALA A 516 25.77 -25.90 18.57
N GLY A 517 24.89 -26.89 18.76
CA GLY A 517 24.14 -27.08 20.00
C GLY A 517 25.05 -27.34 21.21
N VAL A 518 26.07 -28.18 21.06
CA VAL A 518 27.09 -28.40 22.10
C VAL A 518 27.84 -27.10 22.43
N THR A 519 28.24 -26.36 21.40
CA THR A 519 28.98 -25.10 21.56
C THR A 519 28.15 -24.06 22.32
N ILE A 520 26.91 -23.84 21.89
CA ILE A 520 25.96 -22.91 22.51
C ILE A 520 25.72 -23.25 23.98
N LEU A 521 25.36 -24.50 24.29
CA LEU A 521 25.04 -24.90 25.67
C LEU A 521 26.27 -24.83 26.59
N THR A 522 27.47 -25.02 26.04
CA THR A 522 28.73 -24.88 26.77
C THR A 522 29.04 -23.40 27.05
N GLU A 523 28.94 -22.52 26.06
CA GLU A 523 29.21 -21.08 26.21
C GLU A 523 28.23 -20.42 27.19
N GLU A 524 26.96 -20.77 27.13
CA GLU A 524 25.91 -20.26 28.02
C GLU A 524 25.88 -20.96 29.40
N CYS A 525 26.84 -21.87 29.67
CA CYS A 525 26.95 -22.61 30.94
C CYS A 525 25.71 -23.44 31.32
N CYS A 526 24.91 -23.87 30.35
CA CYS A 526 23.73 -24.71 30.53
C CYS A 526 24.11 -26.20 30.55
N PHE A 527 24.94 -26.61 31.51
CA PHE A 527 25.54 -27.95 31.57
C PHE A 527 24.54 -29.09 31.85
N TYR A 528 23.47 -28.84 32.60
CA TYR A 528 22.40 -29.82 32.79
C TYR A 528 21.71 -30.13 31.45
N ALA A 529 21.31 -29.08 30.74
CA ALA A 529 20.71 -29.18 29.40
C ALA A 529 21.69 -29.80 28.39
N LEU A 530 22.99 -29.50 28.48
CA LEU A 530 24.02 -30.14 27.65
C LEU A 530 24.06 -31.66 27.87
N GLY A 531 23.98 -32.12 29.11
CA GLY A 531 23.91 -33.56 29.39
C GLY A 531 22.64 -34.21 28.82
N ILE A 532 21.49 -33.53 28.91
CA ILE A 532 20.24 -34.00 28.28
C ILE A 532 20.40 -34.06 26.76
N PHE A 533 21.04 -33.05 26.15
CA PHE A 533 21.31 -33.00 24.72
C PHE A 533 22.24 -34.15 24.26
N TYR A 534 23.30 -34.46 25.02
CA TYR A 534 24.14 -35.63 24.75
C TYR A 534 23.35 -36.93 24.85
N SER A 535 22.53 -37.08 25.89
CA SER A 535 21.67 -38.26 26.06
C SER A 535 20.72 -38.46 24.88
N PHE A 536 20.05 -37.38 24.45
CA PHE A 536 19.13 -37.41 23.31
C PHE A 536 19.83 -37.79 22.00
N ASN A 537 21.08 -37.35 21.81
CA ASN A 537 21.93 -37.69 20.66
C ASN A 537 22.68 -39.04 20.82
N ARG A 538 22.31 -39.87 21.81
CA ARG A 538 22.89 -41.20 22.11
C ARG A 538 24.35 -41.19 22.57
N GLU A 539 24.88 -40.05 22.98
CA GLU A 539 26.20 -39.95 23.61
C GLU A 539 26.10 -40.04 25.13
N ILE A 540 25.57 -41.18 25.58
CA ILE A 540 25.22 -41.44 26.98
C ILE A 540 26.39 -41.22 27.93
N GLU A 541 27.59 -41.64 27.54
CA GLU A 541 28.78 -41.49 28.37
C GLU A 541 29.13 -40.02 28.61
N LYS A 542 29.11 -39.17 27.58
CA LYS A 542 29.36 -37.73 27.72
C LYS A 542 28.28 -37.05 28.57
N ALA A 543 27.03 -37.51 28.47
CA ALA A 543 25.94 -37.03 29.34
C ALA A 543 26.25 -37.27 30.82
N ILE A 544 26.59 -38.51 31.18
CA ILE A 544 26.94 -38.91 32.55
C ILE A 544 28.16 -38.13 33.05
N GLU A 545 29.23 -38.05 32.26
CA GLU A 545 30.43 -37.30 32.63
C GLU A 545 30.14 -35.82 32.87
N THR A 546 29.25 -35.22 32.09
CA THR A 546 28.83 -33.82 32.26
C THR A 546 28.11 -33.62 33.60
N TRP A 547 27.15 -34.47 33.94
CA TRP A 547 26.43 -34.37 35.21
C TRP A 547 27.33 -34.70 36.43
N ILE A 548 28.26 -35.65 36.29
CA ILE A 548 29.26 -35.93 37.32
C ILE A 548 30.15 -34.71 37.57
N LYS A 549 30.54 -33.96 36.54
CA LYS A 549 31.33 -32.72 36.69
C LYS A 549 30.58 -31.66 37.49
N ILE A 550 29.26 -31.54 37.27
CA ILE A 550 28.39 -30.64 38.06
C ILE A 550 28.36 -31.08 39.53
N GLU A 551 28.09 -32.36 39.79
CA GLU A 551 28.00 -32.90 41.15
C GLU A 551 29.30 -32.84 41.95
N ASN A 552 30.43 -33.04 41.28
CA ASN A 552 31.75 -32.91 41.89
C ASN A 552 32.17 -31.45 42.08
N GLY A 553 31.37 -30.47 41.63
CA GLY A 553 31.66 -29.04 41.75
C GLY A 553 32.71 -28.51 40.78
N HIS A 554 33.07 -29.27 39.73
CA HIS A 554 33.99 -28.78 38.68
C HIS A 554 33.32 -27.76 37.75
N THR A 555 31.99 -27.84 37.62
CA THR A 555 31.14 -26.90 36.87
C THR A 555 29.91 -26.56 37.71
N GLN A 556 29.31 -25.39 37.48
CA GLN A 556 28.11 -24.96 38.20
C GLN A 556 26.93 -24.83 37.24
N ASP A 557 25.79 -25.38 37.63
CA ASP A 557 24.51 -25.19 36.95
C ASP A 557 23.39 -25.28 38.00
N ALA A 558 22.68 -24.17 38.21
CA ALA A 558 21.62 -24.08 39.21
C ALA A 558 20.35 -24.87 38.83
N THR A 559 20.20 -25.25 37.56
CA THR A 559 19.05 -26.00 37.07
C THR A 559 19.21 -27.52 37.26
N PHE A 560 20.41 -27.98 37.62
CA PHE A 560 20.68 -29.40 37.80
C PHE A 560 19.88 -29.97 38.99
N PRO A 561 19.06 -31.02 38.80
CA PRO A 561 18.22 -31.57 39.88
C PRO A 561 19.00 -32.27 41.02
N GLY A 562 20.29 -32.52 40.82
CA GLY A 562 21.19 -33.08 41.82
C GLY A 562 21.42 -34.60 41.69
N PHE A 563 22.23 -35.14 42.61
CA PHE A 563 22.70 -36.53 42.61
C PHE A 563 21.58 -37.57 42.49
N GLY A 564 20.40 -37.30 43.07
CA GLY A 564 19.25 -38.19 42.98
C GLY A 564 18.78 -38.45 41.55
N PHE A 565 18.74 -37.42 40.71
CA PHE A 565 18.40 -37.54 39.29
C PHE A 565 19.40 -38.41 38.54
N LEU A 566 20.71 -38.24 38.81
CA LEU A 566 21.73 -39.05 38.14
C LEU A 566 21.63 -40.53 38.51
N MET A 567 21.27 -40.85 39.76
CA MET A 567 21.05 -42.22 40.18
C MET A 567 19.82 -42.84 39.52
N GLU A 568 18.74 -42.07 39.39
CA GLU A 568 17.53 -42.50 38.67
C GLU A 568 17.81 -42.70 37.17
N TYR A 569 18.61 -41.81 36.57
CA TYR A 569 19.04 -41.97 35.18
C TYR A 569 19.88 -43.24 34.99
N LEU A 570 20.87 -43.50 35.86
CA LEU A 570 21.70 -44.70 35.80
C LEU A 570 20.93 -45.99 36.10
N SER A 571 19.93 -45.96 37.00
CA SER A 571 19.10 -47.13 37.30
C SER A 571 18.24 -47.53 36.11
N ASN A 572 17.80 -46.56 35.31
CA ASN A 572 16.98 -46.78 34.11
C ASN A 572 17.81 -47.00 32.84
N LEU A 573 19.15 -46.98 32.93
CA LEU A 573 20.03 -47.07 31.77
C LEU A 573 20.27 -48.53 31.37
N GLY A 574 19.87 -48.91 30.15
CA GLY A 574 20.12 -50.25 29.60
C GLY A 574 21.57 -50.54 29.18
N TYR A 575 22.45 -49.54 29.18
CA TYR A 575 23.89 -49.70 28.87
C TYR A 575 24.67 -50.15 30.10
N HIS A 576 24.62 -51.45 30.39
CA HIS A 576 25.16 -52.05 31.61
C HIS A 576 26.66 -51.84 31.84
N GLU A 577 27.46 -51.74 30.78
CA GLU A 577 28.89 -51.42 30.87
C GLU A 577 29.11 -50.05 31.50
N LEU A 578 28.32 -49.04 31.10
CA LEU A 578 28.40 -47.70 31.67
C LEU A 578 27.90 -47.66 33.11
N VAL A 579 26.83 -48.40 33.43
CA VAL A 579 26.34 -48.53 34.82
C VAL A 579 27.45 -49.06 35.71
N MET A 580 28.12 -50.15 35.33
CA MET A 580 29.23 -50.71 36.10
C MET A 580 30.44 -49.79 36.16
N LYS A 581 30.77 -49.10 35.06
CA LYS A 581 31.87 -48.11 35.01
C LYS A 581 31.68 -47.00 36.06
N TYR A 582 30.45 -46.48 36.20
CA TYR A 582 30.15 -45.36 37.11
C TYR A 582 29.66 -45.81 38.50
N ALA A 583 29.41 -47.11 38.72
CA ALA A 583 28.91 -47.64 39.98
C ALA A 583 29.82 -47.33 41.17
N LYS A 584 31.14 -47.45 40.98
CA LYS A 584 32.11 -47.13 42.04
C LYS A 584 32.01 -45.67 42.46
N TRP A 585 31.98 -44.74 41.50
CA TRP A 585 31.83 -43.31 41.77
C TRP A 585 30.53 -43.00 42.52
N ALA A 586 29.42 -43.62 42.13
CA ALA A 586 28.13 -43.43 42.79
C ALA A 586 28.16 -43.89 44.26
N LEU A 587 28.77 -45.05 44.52
CA LEU A 587 28.90 -45.63 45.87
C LEU A 587 29.89 -44.85 46.76
N ASP A 588 31.00 -44.37 46.19
CA ASP A 588 31.97 -43.52 46.89
C ASP A 588 31.35 -42.20 47.37
N ARG A 589 30.35 -41.69 46.63
CA ARG A 589 29.66 -40.43 46.95
C ARG A 589 28.61 -40.59 48.04
N ASP A 590 27.73 -41.58 47.90
CA ASP A 590 26.68 -41.92 48.88
C ASP A 590 26.32 -43.41 48.72
N GLU A 591 26.79 -44.25 49.63
CA GLU A 591 26.55 -45.70 49.59
C GLU A 591 25.05 -46.07 49.53
N GLN A 592 24.21 -45.34 50.26
CA GLN A 592 22.79 -45.68 50.42
C GLN A 592 21.97 -45.29 49.19
N LYS A 593 22.30 -44.15 48.57
CA LYS A 593 21.65 -43.73 47.32
C LYS A 593 22.27 -44.39 46.10
N GLY A 594 23.60 -44.58 46.09
CA GLY A 594 24.36 -45.17 44.99
C GLY A 594 23.91 -46.60 44.67
N VAL A 595 23.54 -47.40 45.67
CA VAL A 595 23.03 -48.77 45.45
C VAL A 595 21.73 -48.82 44.65
N CYS A 596 20.98 -47.71 44.55
CA CYS A 596 19.73 -47.65 43.79
C CYS A 596 19.91 -47.97 42.30
N ILE A 597 21.11 -47.76 41.74
CA ILE A 597 21.42 -48.11 40.35
C ILE A 597 21.27 -49.62 40.07
N PHE A 598 21.32 -50.45 41.12
CA PHE A 598 21.13 -51.90 41.05
C PHE A 598 19.78 -52.37 41.61
N THR A 599 19.23 -51.70 42.63
CA THR A 599 18.00 -52.15 43.29
C THR A 599 16.72 -51.61 42.66
N LYS A 600 16.78 -50.50 41.90
CA LYS A 600 15.61 -49.88 41.26
C LYS A 600 15.61 -50.03 39.74
N ARG A 601 16.16 -51.15 39.23
CA ARG A 601 16.19 -51.41 37.79
C ARG A 601 14.82 -51.83 37.25
N PRO A 602 14.50 -51.57 35.97
CA PRO A 602 13.22 -51.95 35.38
C PRO A 602 12.98 -53.47 35.41
N SER A 603 11.75 -53.90 35.65
CA SER A 603 11.40 -55.33 35.73
C SER A 603 11.47 -56.06 34.39
N ASP A 604 11.41 -55.31 33.29
CA ASP A 604 11.45 -55.77 31.90
C ASP A 604 12.86 -55.73 31.28
N GLU A 605 13.88 -55.50 32.11
CA GLU A 605 15.26 -55.38 31.68
C GLU A 605 15.86 -56.70 31.15
N ILE A 606 16.66 -56.59 30.09
CA ILE A 606 17.36 -57.72 29.47
C ILE A 606 18.48 -58.20 30.42
N GLN A 607 18.46 -59.49 30.76
CA GLN A 607 19.49 -60.09 31.60
C GLN A 607 20.89 -59.95 30.99
N SER A 608 21.87 -59.63 31.84
CA SER A 608 23.26 -59.42 31.42
C SER A 608 24.22 -59.93 32.48
N GLU A 609 25.30 -60.59 32.06
CA GLU A 609 26.34 -61.09 32.95
C GLU A 609 27.10 -59.96 33.67
N ILE A 610 27.14 -58.76 33.07
CA ILE A 610 27.84 -57.59 33.61
C ILE A 610 27.21 -57.14 34.95
N ILE A 611 25.88 -57.10 35.01
CA ILE A 611 25.10 -56.77 36.22
C ILE A 611 24.57 -58.06 36.86
N SER A 612 25.39 -59.11 36.90
CA SER A 612 25.05 -60.33 37.63
C SER A 612 25.16 -60.11 39.15
N PHE A 613 24.35 -60.86 39.91
CA PHE A 613 24.37 -60.84 41.37
C PHE A 613 25.79 -61.00 41.95
N GLU A 614 26.60 -61.89 41.37
CA GLU A 614 27.98 -62.12 41.81
C GLU A 614 28.88 -60.89 41.59
N ASN A 615 28.77 -60.24 40.42
CA ASN A 615 29.59 -59.07 40.09
C ASN A 615 29.20 -57.85 40.93
N ILE A 616 27.90 -57.64 41.15
CA ILE A 616 27.42 -56.59 42.06
C ILE A 616 27.92 -56.86 43.49
N LEU A 617 27.78 -58.09 44.00
CA LEU A 617 28.27 -58.42 45.35
C LEU A 617 29.77 -58.25 45.52
N LYS A 618 30.56 -58.57 44.49
CA LYS A 618 32.01 -58.33 44.49
C LYS A 618 32.31 -56.84 44.67
N LEU A 619 31.61 -55.97 43.94
CA LEU A 619 31.76 -54.52 44.07
C LEU A 619 31.28 -54.00 45.44
N LEU A 620 30.14 -54.49 45.92
CA LEU A 620 29.54 -54.04 47.19
C LEU A 620 30.28 -54.52 48.44
N ASN A 621 31.24 -55.46 48.33
CA ASN A 621 32.06 -55.86 49.49
C ASN A 621 32.82 -54.69 50.12
N ASP A 622 33.18 -53.70 49.31
CA ASP A 622 33.89 -52.50 49.76
C ASP A 622 32.94 -51.42 50.35
N TYR A 623 31.62 -51.62 50.27
CA TYR A 623 30.59 -50.65 50.66
C TYR A 623 29.52 -51.29 51.59
N PRO A 624 29.76 -51.33 52.91
CA PRO A 624 28.97 -52.12 53.85
C PRO A 624 27.51 -51.66 53.99
N PHE A 625 27.21 -50.37 53.85
CA PHE A 625 25.83 -49.88 53.90
C PHE A 625 25.07 -50.18 52.61
N ALA A 626 25.72 -50.03 51.45
CA ALA A 626 25.17 -50.40 50.16
C ALA A 626 24.89 -51.91 50.08
N LYS A 627 25.83 -52.76 50.50
CA LYS A 627 25.66 -54.22 50.55
C LYS A 627 24.45 -54.65 51.36
N LYS A 628 24.25 -54.04 52.53
CA LYS A 628 23.08 -54.32 53.39
C LYS A 628 21.77 -53.88 52.74
N ALA A 629 21.78 -52.79 51.97
CA ALA A 629 20.61 -52.30 51.26
C ALA A 629 20.27 -53.14 50.01
N TYR A 630 21.28 -53.70 49.33
CA TYR A 630 21.09 -54.57 48.15
C TYR A 630 20.57 -55.97 48.50
N LEU A 631 20.95 -56.51 49.67
CA LEU A 631 20.52 -57.83 50.15
C LEU A 631 19.14 -57.84 50.84
N ARG A 632 18.49 -56.68 50.95
CA ARG A 632 17.12 -56.54 51.44
C ARG A 632 16.16 -56.53 50.27
#